data_AF-A0A3D5EMJ7-F1
#
_entry.id   AF-A0A3D5EMJ7-F1
#
_cell.length_a   1.000
_cell.length_b   1.000
_cell.length_c   1.000
_cell.angle_alpha   90.00
_cell.angle_beta   90.00
_cell.angle_gamma   90.00
#
_symmetry.space_group_name_H-M   'P 1'
#
loop_
_entity.id
_entity.type
_entity.pdbx_description
1 polymer ?
#
loop_
_entity_poly.entity_id
_entity_poly.type
_entity_poly.pdbx_seq_one_letter_code
_entity_poly.pdbx_strand_id
1 'polypeptide(L)'
;MTIKTEHGQFEVHDITFAERRELHRQEIRAAKGGEDIDPESFYGLLEHVRLLAFSDSEKQFKNLNDNQIDAVLVDVYNAYREGVSKKK
;
A
#
# COMPACT_ATOMS: atom_id res chain seq x y z
N MET A 1 -8.10 3.41 -9.10
CA MET A 1 -8.83 2.15 -8.86
C MET A 1 -9.62 2.19 -7.55
N THR A 2 -10.53 1.26 -7.34
CA THR A 2 -11.23 1.09 -6.07
C THR A 2 -10.86 -0.24 -5.44
N ILE A 3 -10.39 -0.22 -4.20
CA ILE A 3 -9.95 -1.41 -3.47
C ILE A 3 -10.93 -1.68 -2.34
N LYS A 4 -11.43 -2.91 -2.28
CA LYS A 4 -12.27 -3.39 -1.18
C LYS A 4 -11.37 -4.11 -0.20
N THR A 5 -11.38 -3.64 1.04
CA THR A 5 -10.65 -4.24 2.16
C THR A 5 -11.67 -4.70 3.20
N GLU A 6 -11.21 -5.40 4.23
CA GLU A 6 -12.05 -5.78 5.37
C GLU A 6 -12.62 -4.55 6.11
N HIS A 7 -11.97 -3.40 6.00
CA HIS A 7 -12.30 -2.18 6.73
C HIS A 7 -13.07 -1.14 5.89
N GLY A 8 -13.40 -1.46 4.64
CA GLY A 8 -14.22 -0.61 3.80
C GLY A 8 -13.84 -0.65 2.32
N GLN A 9 -14.38 0.31 1.57
CA GLN A 9 -14.07 0.49 0.17
C GLN A 9 -13.36 1.82 -0.02
N PHE A 10 -12.16 1.76 -0.60
CA PHE A 10 -11.23 2.87 -0.70
C PHE A 10 -11.01 3.23 -2.15
N GLU A 11 -11.19 4.50 -2.48
CA GLU A 11 -10.83 5.03 -3.79
C GLU A 11 -9.37 5.47 -3.74
N VAL A 12 -8.55 4.82 -4.58
CA VAL A 12 -7.12 5.06 -4.66
C VAL A 12 -6.69 5.41 -6.08
N HIS A 13 -5.58 6.13 -6.21
CA HIS A 13 -5.01 6.43 -7.51
C HIS A 13 -4.42 5.17 -8.17
N ASP A 14 -4.49 5.09 -9.50
CA ASP A 14 -3.75 4.06 -10.21
C ASP A 14 -2.27 4.47 -10.27
N ILE A 15 -1.38 3.49 -10.12
CA ILE A 15 0.05 3.72 -10.24
C ILE A 15 0.56 3.37 -11.64
N THR A 16 1.59 4.09 -12.05
CA THR A 16 2.36 3.82 -13.25
C THR A 16 3.30 2.63 -13.05
N PHE A 17 3.84 2.11 -14.16
CA PHE A 17 4.90 1.10 -14.11
C PHE A 17 6.14 1.58 -13.34
N ALA A 18 6.48 2.87 -13.44
CA ALA A 18 7.63 3.45 -12.77
C ALA A 18 7.45 3.43 -11.25
N GLU A 19 6.30 3.89 -10.76
CA GLU A 19 5.94 3.88 -9.33
C GLU A 19 5.87 2.45 -8.79
N ARG A 20 5.30 1.51 -9.57
CA ARG A 20 5.30 0.08 -9.17
C ARG A 20 6.71 -0.47 -8.99
N ARG A 21 7.65 -0.12 -9.88
CA ARG A 21 9.05 -0.53 -9.74
C ARG A 21 9.74 0.15 -8.56
N GLU A 22 9.33 1.36 -8.20
CA GLU A 22 9.83 2.03 -7.02
C GLU A 22 9.39 1.33 -5.74
N LEU A 23 8.10 1.00 -5.62
CA LEU A 23 7.57 0.19 -4.52
C LEU A 23 8.31 -1.13 -4.37
N HIS A 24 8.54 -1.84 -5.47
CA HIS A 24 9.30 -3.10 -5.43
C HIS A 24 10.77 -2.91 -4.99
N ARG A 25 11.41 -1.78 -5.34
CA ARG A 25 12.75 -1.47 -4.83
C ARG A 25 12.75 -1.18 -3.34
N GLN A 26 11.71 -0.51 -2.83
CA GLN A 26 11.55 -0.24 -1.41
C GLN A 26 11.28 -1.55 -0.63
N GLU A 27 10.43 -2.44 -1.15
CA GLU A 27 10.21 -3.79 -0.62
C GLU A 27 11.53 -4.57 -0.50
N ILE A 28 12.32 -4.62 -1.57
CA ILE A 28 13.64 -5.30 -1.57
C ILE A 28 14.61 -4.65 -0.56
N ARG A 29 14.51 -3.35 -0.30
CA ARG A 29 15.33 -2.68 0.71
C ARG A 29 14.87 -3.04 2.14
N ALA A 30 13.56 -3.15 2.34
CA ALA A 30 12.98 -3.51 3.62
C ALA A 30 13.25 -4.98 4.00
N ALA A 31 13.23 -5.88 3.01
CA ALA A 31 13.71 -7.24 3.16
C ALA A 31 15.24 -7.23 3.18
N LYS A 32 15.88 -7.41 4.35
CA LYS A 32 17.35 -7.37 4.50
C LYS A 32 18.07 -8.59 3.88
N GLY A 33 17.83 -8.88 2.60
CA GLY A 33 18.43 -10.00 1.88
C GLY A 33 17.99 -11.40 2.35
N GLY A 34 16.91 -11.50 3.14
CA GLY A 34 16.36 -12.74 3.69
C GLY A 34 14.85 -12.65 3.93
N GLU A 35 14.31 -13.53 4.77
CA GLU A 35 12.88 -13.55 5.16
C GLU A 35 12.53 -12.48 6.22
N ASP A 36 13.53 -11.89 6.87
CA ASP A 36 13.33 -10.86 7.89
C ASP A 36 13.10 -9.48 7.24
N ILE A 37 11.86 -9.00 7.39
CA ILE A 37 11.46 -7.64 7.02
C ILE A 37 11.79 -6.72 8.19
N ASP A 38 12.54 -5.67 7.92
CA ASP A 38 12.80 -4.58 8.87
C ASP A 38 11.50 -3.79 9.10
N PRO A 39 10.93 -3.79 10.33
CA PRO A 39 9.63 -3.17 10.58
C PRO A 39 9.61 -1.67 10.25
N GLU A 40 10.68 -0.94 10.58
CA GLU A 40 10.79 0.50 10.30
C GLU A 40 10.76 0.77 8.79
N SER A 41 11.52 0.01 8.02
CA SER A 41 11.51 0.09 6.56
C SER A 41 10.17 -0.30 5.95
N PHE A 42 9.47 -1.28 6.55
CA PHE A 42 8.13 -1.69 6.12
C PHE A 42 7.07 -0.61 6.37
N TYR A 43 7.09 0.04 7.55
CA TYR A 43 6.22 1.18 7.80
C TYR A 43 6.52 2.36 6.86
N GLY A 44 7.80 2.56 6.50
CA GLY A 44 8.18 3.52 5.46
C GLY A 44 7.58 3.20 4.08
N LEU A 45 7.52 1.93 3.70
CA LEU A 45 6.85 1.47 2.48
C LEU A 45 5.34 1.75 2.56
N LEU A 46 4.67 1.44 3.68
CA LEU A 46 3.24 1.70 3.85
C LEU A 46 2.91 3.19 3.78
N GLU A 47 3.75 4.05 4.38
CA GLU A 47 3.59 5.50 4.28
C GLU A 47 3.76 5.99 2.84
N HIS A 48 4.71 5.44 2.09
CA HIS A 48 4.84 5.75 0.67
C HIS A 48 3.61 5.31 -0.14
N VAL A 49 3.07 4.12 0.14
CA VAL A 49 1.81 3.63 -0.44
C VAL A 49 0.67 4.58 -0.11
N ARG A 50 0.56 5.05 1.13
CA ARG A 50 -0.46 6.02 1.54
C ARG A 50 -0.40 7.28 0.68
N LEU A 51 0.78 7.86 0.52
CA LEU A 51 0.99 9.10 -0.24
C LEU A 51 0.71 8.92 -1.75
N LEU A 52 1.03 7.75 -2.31
CA LEU A 52 0.75 7.44 -3.71
C LEU A 52 -0.73 7.16 -3.95
N ALA A 53 -1.35 6.38 -3.06
CA ALA A 53 -2.70 5.87 -3.24
C ALA A 53 -3.77 6.91 -2.92
N PHE A 54 -3.57 7.76 -1.92
CA PHE A 54 -4.62 8.61 -1.38
C PHE A 54 -4.24 10.09 -1.48
N SER A 55 -5.12 10.88 -2.12
CA SER A 55 -5.02 12.35 -2.14
C SER A 55 -5.46 12.99 -0.82
N ASP A 56 -6.38 12.36 -0.09
CA ASP A 56 -6.87 12.81 1.22
C ASP A 56 -7.02 11.61 2.18
N SER A 57 -5.88 11.07 2.60
CA SER A 57 -5.83 9.90 3.48
C SER A 57 -6.46 10.16 4.85
N GLU A 58 -6.34 11.37 5.41
CA GLU A 58 -6.88 11.69 6.73
C GLU A 58 -8.41 11.59 6.75
N LYS A 59 -9.07 12.06 5.70
CA LYS A 59 -10.52 11.95 5.60
C LYS A 59 -10.97 10.51 5.43
N GLN A 60 -10.25 9.72 4.63
CA GLN A 60 -10.61 8.32 4.39
C GLN A 60 -10.34 7.43 5.62
N PHE A 61 -9.32 7.76 6.42
CA PHE A 61 -8.92 6.99 7.59
C PHE A 61 -9.49 7.50 8.92
N LYS A 62 -10.31 8.56 8.90
CA LYS A 62 -10.82 9.25 10.10
C LYS A 62 -11.44 8.33 11.17
N ASN A 63 -12.04 7.21 10.77
CA ASN A 63 -12.73 6.28 11.67
C ASN A 63 -11.96 4.97 11.90
N LEU A 64 -10.73 4.88 11.40
CA LEU A 64 -9.87 3.72 11.53
C LEU A 64 -8.82 3.97 12.61
N ASN A 65 -8.42 2.91 13.30
CA ASN A 65 -7.22 2.93 14.13
C ASN A 65 -5.97 2.56 13.31
N ASP A 66 -4.79 2.77 13.88
CA ASP A 66 -3.50 2.55 13.20
C ASP A 66 -3.39 1.14 12.60
N ASN A 67 -3.78 0.09 13.33
CA ASN A 67 -3.73 -1.28 12.82
C ASN A 67 -4.66 -1.50 11.61
N GLN A 68 -5.83 -0.88 11.62
CA GLN A 68 -6.77 -0.95 10.50
C GLN A 68 -6.26 -0.17 9.29
N ILE A 69 -5.59 0.96 9.52
CA ILE A 69 -4.95 1.74 8.47
C ILE A 69 -3.84 0.92 7.84
N ASP A 70 -2.97 0.31 8.64
CA ASP A 70 -1.90 -0.55 8.15
C ASP A 70 -2.45 -1.71 7.30
N ALA A 71 -3.52 -2.36 7.76
CA ALA A 71 -4.18 -3.43 6.99
C ALA A 71 -4.69 -2.93 5.63
N VAL A 72 -5.32 -1.76 5.58
CA VAL A 72 -5.77 -1.14 4.32
C VAL A 72 -4.58 -0.84 3.41
N LEU A 73 -3.49 -0.28 3.95
CA LEU A 73 -2.30 0.05 3.16
C LEU A 73 -1.61 -1.20 2.62
N VAL A 74 -1.59 -2.31 3.39
CA VAL A 74 -1.11 -3.61 2.93
C VAL A 74 -1.96 -4.16 1.78
N ASP A 75 -3.29 -4.06 1.86
CA ASP A 75 -4.17 -4.48 0.77
C ASP A 75 -3.95 -3.66 -0.50
N VAL A 76 -3.80 -2.34 -0.35
CA VAL A 76 -3.50 -1.44 -1.47
C VAL A 76 -2.14 -1.78 -2.09
N TYR A 77 -1.13 -1.99 -1.26
CA TYR A 77 0.20 -2.41 -1.69
C TYR A 77 0.15 -3.73 -2.47
N ASN A 78 -0.55 -4.74 -1.95
CA ASN A 78 -0.69 -6.03 -2.60
C ASN A 78 -1.39 -5.90 -3.96
N ALA A 79 -2.44 -5.08 -4.06
CA ALA A 79 -3.11 -4.79 -5.33
C ALA A 79 -2.17 -4.15 -6.36
N TYR A 80 -1.28 -3.25 -5.92
CA TYR A 80 -0.24 -2.68 -6.79
C TYR A 80 0.82 -3.70 -7.21
N ARG A 81 1.23 -4.59 -6.29
CA ARG A 81 2.26 -5.61 -6.52
C ARG A 81 1.79 -6.72 -7.46
N GLU A 82 0.59 -7.25 -7.24
CA GLU A 82 -0.05 -8.23 -8.13
C GLU A 82 -0.36 -7.64 -9.52
N GLY A 83 -0.33 -6.31 -9.61
CA GLY A 83 -0.66 -5.54 -10.80
C GLY A 83 -2.17 -5.29 -10.90
N VAL A 84 -2.54 -4.18 -11.54
CA VAL A 84 -3.94 -3.73 -11.74
C VAL A 84 -4.75 -4.64 -12.69
N SER A 85 -4.45 -5.93 -12.77
CA SER A 85 -5.09 -6.85 -13.71
C SER A 85 -5.57 -8.14 -13.05
N LYS A 86 -6.74 -8.05 -12.41
CA LYS A 86 -7.86 -8.91 -12.76
C LYS A 86 -9.15 -8.09 -12.82
N LYS A 87 -9.34 -7.36 -13.93
CA LYS A 87 -10.69 -7.28 -14.51
C LYS A 87 -11.09 -8.72 -14.84
N LYS A 88 -12.00 -9.29 -14.06
CA LYS A 88 -12.90 -10.36 -14.50
C LYS A 88 -14.30 -9.91 -14.17
#